data_AF-A0A352F5N9-F1
#
_entry.id   AF-A0A352F5N9-F1
#
_cell.length_a   1.000
_cell.length_b   1.000
_cell.length_c   1.000
_cell.angle_alpha   90.00
_cell.angle_beta   90.00
_cell.angle_gamma   90.00
#
_symmetry.space_group_name_H-M   'P 1'
#
loop_
_entity.id
_entity.type
_entity.pdbx_description
1 polymer ?
#
loop_
_entity_poly.entity_id
_entity_poly.type
_entity_poly.pdbx_seq_one_letter_code
_entity_poly.pdbx_strand_id
1 'polypeptide(L)'
;MLCNEFENGLTDYLDGTLAPEVHKTFAEHAMRCPLCHDLLSEVKNTMQACSAASMLEPSRELEARILVSTMPETAMNCEDFEERLTDYLDGFLPAGLYHRWERHAVLCASCTELPGDVVRAIGACYVYIGEEQPLPLGLNERILQATSETALAREIRSSPNERIAAWLRAWMDPIISPQLATVATMLLVAVFVLTNTVSADGSISGVYSASLRLVEQTSAASSNGGIKEITKGLKELVGGSQAPPANQDQNNKQKQSGAAPKNRQNKP
;
A
#
# COMPACT_ATOMS: atom_id res chain seq x y z
N MET A 1 81.36 -5.72 16.01
CA MET A 1 80.92 -5.57 17.41
C MET A 1 81.12 -6.87 18.16
N LEU A 2 81.25 -6.78 19.47
CA LEU A 2 81.28 -7.91 20.40
C LEU A 2 79.85 -8.27 20.84
N CYS A 3 79.60 -9.53 21.23
CA CYS A 3 78.27 -9.97 21.66
C CYS A 3 77.75 -9.18 22.88
N ASN A 4 78.63 -8.77 23.79
CA ASN A 4 78.24 -7.96 24.96
C ASN A 4 77.80 -6.54 24.55
N GLU A 5 78.46 -5.94 23.56
CA GLU A 5 78.01 -4.66 22.99
C GLU A 5 76.64 -4.80 22.31
N PHE A 6 76.36 -5.97 21.72
CA PHE A 6 75.08 -6.28 21.11
C PHE A 6 73.96 -6.39 22.17
N GLU A 7 74.18 -7.15 23.23
CA GLU A 7 73.21 -7.31 24.32
C GLU A 7 72.88 -5.98 25.00
N ASN A 8 73.90 -5.15 25.26
CA ASN A 8 73.69 -3.84 25.91
C ASN A 8 72.93 -2.84 25.04
N GLY A 9 73.09 -2.88 23.71
CA GLY A 9 72.42 -1.98 22.78
C GLY A 9 71.16 -2.57 22.14
N LEU A 10 70.69 -3.74 22.58
CA LEU A 10 69.56 -4.43 21.98
C LEU A 10 68.26 -3.62 22.07
N THR A 11 68.01 -3.01 23.23
CA THR A 11 66.82 -2.16 23.43
C THR A 11 66.85 -0.96 22.50
N ASP A 12 67.99 -0.25 22.44
CA ASP A 12 68.17 0.90 21.55
C ASP A 12 68.01 0.52 20.06
N TYR A 13 68.43 -0.69 19.69
CA TYR A 13 68.23 -1.24 18.36
C TYR A 13 66.75 -1.50 18.06
N LEU A 14 66.01 -2.10 19.00
CA LEU A 14 64.58 -2.40 18.83
C LEU A 14 63.71 -1.13 18.83
N ASP A 15 64.10 -0.13 19.61
CA ASP A 15 63.44 1.18 19.67
C ASP A 15 63.81 2.09 18.48
N GLY A 16 64.80 1.69 17.67
CA GLY A 16 65.25 2.46 16.51
C GLY A 16 65.99 3.76 16.86
N THR A 17 66.53 3.86 18.07
CA THR A 17 67.24 5.06 18.56
C THR A 17 68.72 5.08 18.17
N LEU A 18 69.26 3.96 17.70
CA LEU A 18 70.64 3.86 17.22
C LEU A 18 70.88 4.67 15.94
N ALA A 19 72.08 5.27 15.84
CA ALA A 19 72.54 5.90 14.61
C ALA A 19 72.56 4.88 13.44
N PRO A 20 72.29 5.31 12.19
CA PRO A 20 72.10 4.40 11.05
C PRO A 20 73.34 3.51 10.77
N GLU A 21 74.54 4.05 10.97
CA GLU A 21 75.78 3.28 10.83
C GLU A 21 75.91 2.17 11.87
N VAL A 22 75.54 2.46 13.12
CA VAL A 22 75.56 1.48 14.22
C VAL A 22 74.48 0.42 14.00
N HIS A 23 73.29 0.84 13.57
CA HIS A 23 72.19 -0.06 13.22
C HIS A 23 72.59 -1.07 12.14
N LYS A 24 73.37 -0.65 11.14
CA LYS A 24 73.90 -1.56 10.11
C LYS A 24 74.87 -2.58 10.70
N THR A 25 75.82 -2.15 11.53
CA THR A 25 76.77 -3.08 12.18
C THR A 25 76.10 -4.06 13.14
N PHE A 26 75.02 -3.62 13.81
CA PHE A 26 74.16 -4.46 14.63
C PHE A 26 73.45 -5.54 13.81
N ALA A 27 72.84 -5.15 12.68
CA ALA A 27 72.17 -6.07 11.78
C ALA A 27 73.17 -7.08 11.17
N GLU A 28 74.35 -6.64 10.76
CA GLU A 28 75.40 -7.52 10.25
C GLU A 28 75.86 -8.54 11.30
N HIS A 29 75.98 -8.14 12.56
CA HIS A 29 76.34 -9.06 13.65
C HIS A 29 75.23 -10.05 13.96
N ALA A 30 73.97 -9.60 14.03
CA ALA A 30 72.82 -10.47 14.23
C ALA A 30 72.72 -11.54 13.13
N MET A 31 73.05 -11.20 11.88
CA MET A 31 73.04 -12.18 10.78
C MET A 31 74.24 -13.15 10.81
N ARG A 32 75.33 -12.81 11.49
CA ARG A 32 76.59 -13.57 11.49
C ARG A 32 76.82 -14.39 12.75
N CYS A 33 76.22 -13.99 13.87
CA CYS A 33 76.32 -14.66 15.17
C CYS A 33 74.99 -15.36 15.52
N PRO A 34 74.92 -16.70 15.54
CA PRO A 34 73.67 -17.42 15.78
C PRO A 34 73.09 -17.17 17.18
N LEU A 35 73.95 -17.01 18.19
CA LEU A 35 73.49 -16.75 19.56
C LEU A 35 72.76 -15.40 19.67
N CYS A 36 73.34 -14.35 19.07
CA CYS A 36 72.74 -13.02 19.08
C CYS A 36 71.50 -12.94 18.17
N HIS A 37 71.47 -13.71 17.09
CA HIS A 37 70.28 -13.90 16.26
C HIS A 37 69.13 -14.49 17.08
N ASP A 38 69.38 -15.60 17.77
CA ASP A 38 68.36 -16.31 18.55
C ASP A 38 67.82 -15.43 19.67
N LEU A 39 68.69 -14.70 20.36
CA LEU A 39 68.32 -13.72 21.38
C LEU A 39 67.46 -12.58 20.80
N LEU A 40 67.82 -12.03 19.64
CA LEU A 40 67.02 -11.01 18.95
C LEU A 40 65.65 -11.56 18.54
N SER A 41 65.60 -12.79 18.03
CA SER A 41 64.36 -13.47 17.66
C SER A 41 63.47 -13.73 18.86
N GLU A 42 64.03 -14.19 19.99
CA GLU A 42 63.30 -14.42 21.22
C GLU A 42 62.68 -13.12 21.77
N VAL A 43 63.46 -12.04 21.81
CA VAL A 43 62.96 -10.73 22.25
C VAL A 43 61.89 -10.20 21.30
N LYS A 44 62.06 -10.33 19.98
CA LYS A 44 61.02 -9.96 19.02
C LYS A 44 59.74 -10.77 19.19
N ASN A 45 59.85 -12.07 19.44
CA ASN A 45 58.69 -12.94 19.66
C ASN A 45 57.95 -12.56 20.94
N THR A 46 58.67 -12.24 22.03
CA THR A 46 58.04 -11.77 23.27
C THR A 46 57.38 -10.41 23.09
N MET A 47 58.01 -9.46 22.39
CA MET A 47 57.37 -8.18 22.04
C MET A 47 56.11 -8.38 21.20
N GLN A 48 56.14 -9.27 20.22
CA GLN A 48 54.97 -9.58 19.40
C GLN A 48 53.85 -10.18 20.25
N ALA A 49 54.16 -11.10 21.15
CA ALA A 49 53.18 -11.66 22.08
C ALA A 49 52.58 -10.58 23.02
N CYS A 50 53.39 -9.65 23.51
CA CYS A 50 52.92 -8.51 24.30
C CYS A 50 52.03 -7.57 23.49
N SER A 51 52.39 -7.29 22.23
CA SER A 51 51.61 -6.41 21.35
C SER A 51 50.24 -7.00 20.97
N ALA A 52 50.15 -8.32 20.87
CA ALA A 52 48.89 -9.00 20.59
C ALA A 52 47.87 -8.87 21.74
N ALA A 53 48.34 -8.70 22.97
CA ALA A 53 47.47 -8.54 24.15
C ALA A 53 46.85 -7.14 24.27
N SER A 54 47.42 -6.13 23.61
CA SER A 54 47.05 -4.71 23.77
C SER A 54 46.38 -4.10 22.53
N MET A 55 45.86 -4.91 21.61
CA MET A 55 45.33 -4.41 20.35
C MET A 55 44.05 -3.59 20.58
N LEU A 56 44.19 -2.26 20.60
CA LEU A 56 43.07 -1.34 20.37
C LEU A 56 42.67 -1.47 18.90
N GLU A 57 41.38 -1.72 18.64
CA GLU A 57 40.89 -1.69 17.26
C GLU A 57 41.17 -0.31 16.65
N PRO A 58 41.83 -0.25 15.48
CA PRO A 58 42.09 1.01 14.81
C PRO A 58 40.76 1.70 14.46
N SER A 59 40.76 3.04 14.42
CA SER A 59 39.55 3.75 14.02
C SER A 59 39.19 3.40 12.58
N ARG A 60 37.89 3.19 12.32
CA ARG A 60 37.36 2.90 10.97
C ARG A 60 37.77 3.95 9.94
N GLU A 61 37.95 5.20 10.38
CA GLU A 61 38.42 6.30 9.54
C GLU A 61 39.88 6.12 9.08
N LEU A 62 40.76 5.60 9.93
CA LEU A 62 42.14 5.32 9.56
C LEU A 62 42.22 4.17 8.55
N GLU A 63 41.46 3.10 8.77
CA GLU A 63 41.32 2.00 7.80
C GLU A 63 40.80 2.52 6.46
N ALA A 64 39.74 3.34 6.49
CA ALA A 64 39.16 3.96 5.31
C ALA A 64 40.19 4.77 4.51
N ARG A 65 40.98 5.62 5.18
CA ARG A 65 42.05 6.42 4.54
C ARG A 65 43.13 5.55 3.92
N ILE A 66 43.60 4.51 4.62
CA ILE A 66 44.63 3.60 4.11
C ILE A 66 44.13 2.90 2.86
N LEU A 67 42.89 2.39 2.87
CA LEU A 67 42.32 1.68 1.72
C LEU A 67 42.10 2.59 0.52
N VAL A 68 41.68 3.84 0.71
CA VAL A 68 41.59 4.82 -0.39
C VAL A 68 42.98 5.15 -0.94
N SER A 69 43.99 5.27 -0.07
CA SER A 69 45.36 5.60 -0.48
C SER A 69 46.06 4.45 -1.22
N THR A 70 45.76 3.20 -0.87
CA THR A 70 46.40 2.01 -1.44
C THR A 70 45.60 1.38 -2.58
N MET A 71 44.28 1.58 -2.63
CA MET A 71 43.37 0.98 -3.61
C MET A 71 42.27 1.98 -4.06
N PRO A 72 42.64 3.05 -4.80
CA PRO A 72 41.70 4.10 -5.22
C PRO A 72 40.61 3.59 -6.17
N GLU A 73 40.88 2.52 -6.93
CA GLU A 73 39.89 1.86 -7.81
C GLU A 73 38.67 1.31 -7.07
N THR A 74 38.80 1.12 -5.74
CA THR A 74 37.69 0.69 -4.88
C THR A 74 36.90 1.85 -4.30
N ALA A 75 37.26 3.10 -4.61
CA ALA A 75 36.49 4.27 -4.22
C ALA A 75 35.10 4.25 -4.87
N MET A 76 34.13 4.83 -4.18
CA MET A 76 32.76 5.05 -4.66
C MET A 76 32.57 6.55 -4.82
N ASN A 77 31.86 6.97 -5.87
CA ASN A 77 31.49 8.38 -6.06
C ASN A 77 30.25 8.73 -5.21
N CYS A 78 29.88 10.01 -5.11
CA CYS A 78 28.71 10.40 -4.32
C CYS A 78 27.37 9.97 -4.96
N GLU A 79 27.30 9.88 -6.28
CA GLU A 79 26.08 9.52 -7.01
C GLU A 79 25.70 8.04 -6.78
N ASP A 80 26.68 7.13 -6.93
CA ASP A 80 26.60 5.71 -6.61
C ASP A 80 26.24 5.50 -5.13
N PHE A 81 26.74 6.36 -4.24
CA PHE A 81 26.42 6.31 -2.81
C PHE A 81 24.95 6.60 -2.55
N GLU A 82 24.42 7.66 -3.16
CA GLU A 82 23.01 8.07 -3.06
C GLU A 82 22.07 7.05 -3.71
N GLU A 83 22.42 6.50 -4.88
CA GLU A 83 21.63 5.47 -5.57
C GLU A 83 21.45 4.22 -4.70
N ARG A 84 22.47 3.89 -3.89
CA ARG A 84 22.47 2.71 -3.00
C ARG A 84 21.99 2.99 -1.58
N LEU A 85 21.60 4.22 -1.28
CA LEU A 85 21.18 4.61 0.07
C LEU A 85 19.95 3.82 0.54
N THR A 86 18.95 3.65 -0.31
CA THR A 86 17.75 2.85 0.02
C THR A 86 18.09 1.37 0.19
N ASP A 87 18.92 0.81 -0.70
CA ASP A 87 19.40 -0.57 -0.58
C ASP A 87 20.11 -0.81 0.76
N TYR A 88 20.88 0.18 1.23
CA TYR A 88 21.52 0.15 2.55
C TYR A 88 20.50 0.20 3.69
N LEU A 89 19.55 1.15 3.66
CA LEU A 89 18.53 1.32 4.70
C LEU A 89 17.58 0.12 4.82
N ASP A 90 17.28 -0.52 3.69
CA ASP A 90 16.44 -1.71 3.63
C ASP A 90 17.21 -3.00 3.94
N GLY A 91 18.54 -2.95 4.01
CA GLY A 91 19.40 -4.10 4.31
C GLY A 91 19.65 -5.04 3.12
N PHE A 92 19.45 -4.58 1.89
CA PHE A 92 19.67 -5.33 0.65
C PHE A 92 21.04 -5.10 0.01
N LEU A 93 21.88 -4.25 0.59
CA LEU A 93 23.19 -3.94 0.03
C LEU A 93 24.14 -5.16 0.08
N PRO A 94 24.71 -5.61 -1.05
CA PRO A 94 25.65 -6.73 -1.07
C PRO A 94 26.91 -6.46 -0.23
N ALA A 95 27.46 -7.49 0.43
CA ALA A 95 28.59 -7.36 1.34
C ALA A 95 29.83 -6.66 0.74
N GLY A 96 30.14 -6.93 -0.55
CA GLY A 96 31.27 -6.28 -1.23
C GLY A 96 31.06 -4.78 -1.48
N LEU A 97 29.81 -4.33 -1.59
CA LEU A 97 29.45 -2.92 -1.73
C LEU A 97 29.29 -2.24 -0.37
N TYR A 98 28.85 -2.97 0.65
CA TYR A 98 28.65 -2.47 2.01
C TYR A 98 29.88 -1.75 2.56
N HIS A 99 31.05 -2.41 2.57
CA HIS A 99 32.28 -1.81 3.09
C HIS A 99 32.78 -0.62 2.28
N ARG A 100 32.50 -0.59 0.96
CA ARG A 100 32.84 0.55 0.11
C ARG A 100 31.93 1.74 0.40
N TRP A 101 30.64 1.47 0.60
CA TRP A 101 29.63 2.46 0.92
C TRP A 101 29.86 3.07 2.32
N GLU A 102 30.10 2.26 3.36
CA GLU A 102 30.44 2.74 4.70
C GLU A 102 31.70 3.61 4.69
N ARG A 103 32.71 3.23 3.90
CA ARG A 103 33.94 4.00 3.76
C ARG A 103 33.69 5.38 3.14
N HIS A 104 32.85 5.45 2.13
CA HIS A 104 32.47 6.72 1.50
C HIS A 104 31.73 7.61 2.51
N ALA A 105 30.77 7.05 3.26
CA ALA A 105 30.06 7.78 4.31
C ALA A 105 31.02 8.41 5.33
N VAL A 106 32.05 7.68 5.79
CA VAL A 106 32.99 8.18 6.81
C VAL A 106 33.95 9.25 6.26
N LEU A 107 34.36 9.15 4.99
CA LEU A 107 35.38 10.05 4.43
C LEU A 107 34.79 11.29 3.74
N CYS A 108 33.58 11.18 3.20
CA CYS A 108 32.96 12.26 2.42
C CYS A 108 32.16 13.19 3.34
N ALA A 109 32.62 14.44 3.46
CA ALA A 109 31.95 15.46 4.27
C ALA A 109 30.50 15.75 3.84
N SER A 110 30.15 15.50 2.57
CA SER A 110 28.80 15.73 2.05
C SER A 110 27.87 14.56 2.33
N CYS A 111 28.39 13.33 2.35
CA CYS A 111 27.58 12.12 2.45
C CYS A 111 27.53 11.53 3.87
N THR A 112 28.38 11.98 4.80
CA THR A 112 28.45 11.45 6.17
C THR A 112 27.13 11.58 6.96
N GLU A 113 26.44 12.71 6.84
CA GLU A 113 25.18 12.94 7.57
C GLU A 113 23.93 12.44 6.82
N LEU A 114 24.05 12.22 5.51
CA LEU A 114 22.90 11.94 4.64
C LEU A 114 22.06 10.73 5.11
N PRO A 115 22.63 9.56 5.48
CA PRO A 115 21.83 8.44 5.95
C PRO A 115 21.09 8.76 7.25
N GLY A 116 21.72 9.49 8.16
CA GLY A 116 21.11 9.92 9.42
C GLY A 116 19.96 10.90 9.20
N ASP A 117 20.11 11.83 8.26
CA ASP A 117 19.07 12.79 7.88
C ASP A 117 17.86 12.10 7.24
N VAL A 118 18.09 11.12 6.37
CA VAL A 118 17.00 10.33 5.76
C VAL A 118 16.26 9.51 6.82
N VAL A 119 16.97 8.83 7.73
CA VAL A 119 16.33 8.08 8.82
C VAL A 119 15.51 9.00 9.73
N ARG A 120 16.02 10.21 10.02
CA ARG A 120 15.30 11.22 10.81
C ARG A 120 14.05 11.72 10.08
N ALA A 121 14.13 11.96 8.78
CA ALA A 121 12.99 12.37 7.96
C ALA A 121 11.92 11.28 7.92
N ILE A 122 12.31 10.01 7.71
CA ILE A 122 11.41 8.85 7.77
C ILE A 122 10.74 8.76 9.14
N GLY A 123 11.51 8.88 10.22
CA GLY A 123 10.99 8.90 11.59
C GLY A 123 9.95 10.00 11.82
N ALA A 124 10.20 11.22 11.31
CA ALA A 124 9.24 12.32 11.38
C ALA A 124 7.95 12.01 10.60
N CYS A 125 8.05 11.42 9.41
CA CYS A 125 6.89 10.98 8.64
C CYS A 125 6.05 9.95 9.42
N TYR A 126 6.68 8.99 10.09
CA TYR A 126 5.96 8.01 10.91
C TYR A 126 5.22 8.65 12.10
N VAL A 127 5.78 9.70 12.70
CA VAL A 127 5.07 10.46 13.75
C VAL A 127 3.82 11.12 13.17
N TYR A 128 3.92 11.78 12.02
CA TYR A 128 2.78 12.42 11.36
C TYR A 128 1.72 11.42 10.85
N ILE A 129 2.14 10.25 10.37
CA ILE A 129 1.23 9.18 9.91
C ILE A 129 0.55 8.49 11.10
N GLY A 130 1.25 8.33 12.22
CA GLY A 130 0.73 7.68 13.42
C GLY A 130 -0.31 8.53 14.15
N GLU A 131 -0.27 9.85 14.00
CA GLU A 131 -1.35 10.75 14.38
C GLU A 131 -2.44 10.70 13.31
N GLU A 132 -3.45 9.83 13.49
CA GLU A 132 -4.68 9.84 12.67
C GLU A 132 -5.37 11.21 12.81
N GLN A 133 -4.93 12.19 12.02
CA GLN A 133 -5.62 13.45 11.90
C GLN A 133 -7.00 13.17 11.28
N PRO A 134 -8.08 13.75 11.83
CA PRO A 134 -9.40 13.58 11.26
C PRO A 134 -9.36 14.07 9.82
N LEU A 135 -9.72 13.17 8.88
CA LEU A 135 -9.84 13.54 7.48
C LEU A 135 -10.75 14.77 7.38
N PRO A 136 -10.37 15.82 6.63
CA PRO A 136 -11.19 17.01 6.54
C PRO A 136 -12.57 16.63 6.00
N LEU A 137 -13.62 17.13 6.65
CA LEU A 137 -15.00 16.87 6.24
C LEU A 137 -15.15 17.22 4.74
N GLY A 138 -15.75 16.32 3.98
CA GLY A 138 -15.91 16.52 2.54
C GLY A 138 -14.72 16.07 1.67
N LEU A 139 -13.65 15.47 2.22
CA LEU A 139 -12.51 15.00 1.42
C LEU A 139 -12.93 13.89 0.45
N ASN A 140 -13.71 12.93 0.94
CA ASN A 140 -14.21 11.83 0.12
C ASN A 140 -15.11 12.36 -1.00
N GLU A 141 -15.98 13.32 -0.72
CA GLU A 141 -16.81 13.99 -1.72
C GLU A 141 -15.97 14.76 -2.73
N ARG A 142 -14.89 15.43 -2.31
CA ARG A 142 -13.95 16.13 -3.21
C ARG A 142 -13.15 15.18 -4.07
N ILE A 143 -12.65 14.08 -3.52
CA ILE A 143 -11.95 13.03 -4.27
C ILE A 143 -12.91 12.37 -5.26
N LEU A 144 -14.14 12.05 -4.83
CA LEU A 144 -15.17 11.51 -5.71
C LEU A 144 -15.56 12.51 -6.80
N GLN A 145 -15.67 13.81 -6.52
CA GLN A 145 -15.92 14.84 -7.53
C GLN A 145 -14.75 15.02 -8.51
N ALA A 146 -13.50 14.95 -8.03
CA ALA A 146 -12.31 15.07 -8.86
C ALA A 146 -12.02 13.82 -9.70
N THR A 147 -12.38 12.63 -9.19
CA THR A 147 -12.12 11.33 -9.84
C THR A 147 -13.33 10.83 -10.64
N SER A 148 -14.54 11.34 -10.36
CA SER A 148 -15.67 11.11 -11.24
C SER A 148 -15.53 12.01 -12.47
N GLU A 149 -15.25 11.38 -13.61
CA GLU A 149 -15.17 12.01 -14.93
C GLU A 149 -16.43 12.81 -15.33
N THR A 150 -17.50 12.76 -14.53
CA THR A 150 -18.74 13.50 -14.73
C THR A 150 -18.62 15.00 -14.42
N ALA A 151 -17.66 15.45 -13.60
CA ALA A 151 -17.49 16.88 -13.30
C ALA A 151 -16.71 17.62 -14.41
N LEU A 152 -15.60 17.05 -14.91
CA LEU A 152 -14.84 17.62 -16.04
C LEU A 152 -15.61 17.55 -17.37
N ALA A 153 -16.45 16.52 -17.57
CA ALA A 153 -17.31 16.44 -18.74
C ALA A 153 -18.44 17.49 -18.74
N ARG A 154 -18.86 17.99 -17.58
CA ARG A 154 -19.97 18.97 -17.49
C ARG A 154 -19.54 20.40 -17.81
N GLU A 155 -18.27 20.73 -17.62
CA GLU A 155 -17.79 22.12 -17.77
C GLU A 155 -17.28 22.43 -19.19
N ILE A 156 -16.88 21.42 -19.98
CA ILE A 156 -16.27 21.65 -21.30
C ILE A 156 -17.19 21.31 -22.49
N ARG A 157 -18.32 20.61 -22.31
CA ARG A 157 -19.20 20.28 -23.46
C ARG A 157 -20.64 20.00 -23.05
N SER A 158 -21.43 21.05 -22.83
CA SER A 158 -22.88 20.93 -23.05
C SER A 158 -23.25 21.80 -24.24
N SER A 159 -23.39 21.14 -25.39
CA SER A 159 -24.00 21.73 -26.57
C SER A 159 -25.41 22.23 -26.18
N PRO A 160 -25.88 23.39 -26.67
CA PRO A 160 -27.19 23.92 -26.32
C PRO A 160 -28.34 22.92 -26.59
N ASN A 161 -28.13 21.98 -27.51
CA ASN A 161 -29.09 20.93 -27.83
C ASN A 161 -29.24 19.88 -26.71
N GLU A 162 -28.20 19.63 -25.91
CA GLU A 162 -28.24 18.67 -24.80
C GLU A 162 -28.98 19.23 -23.58
N ARG A 163 -28.95 20.56 -23.38
CA ARG A 163 -29.78 21.25 -22.38
C ARG A 163 -31.26 21.13 -22.70
N ILE A 164 -31.63 21.27 -23.98
CA ILE A 164 -33.03 21.11 -24.42
C ILE A 164 -33.46 19.65 -24.31
N ALA A 165 -32.61 18.70 -24.71
CA ALA A 165 -32.92 17.27 -24.60
C ALA A 165 -33.05 16.79 -23.15
N ALA A 166 -32.22 17.30 -22.23
CA ALA A 166 -32.33 17.00 -20.80
C ALA A 166 -33.59 17.61 -20.18
N TRP A 167 -33.95 18.84 -20.57
CA TRP A 167 -35.19 19.48 -20.14
C TRP A 167 -36.43 18.73 -20.64
N LEU A 168 -36.41 18.24 -21.88
CA LEU A 168 -37.52 17.46 -22.48
C LEU A 168 -37.65 16.08 -21.84
N ARG A 169 -36.54 15.42 -21.49
CA ARG A 169 -36.55 14.16 -20.72
C ARG A 169 -37.08 14.34 -19.30
N ALA A 170 -36.67 15.39 -18.60
CA ALA A 170 -37.17 15.70 -17.26
C ALA A 170 -38.67 15.98 -17.24
N TRP A 171 -39.23 16.50 -18.34
CA TRP A 171 -40.67 16.69 -18.50
C TRP A 171 -41.43 15.38 -18.83
N MET A 172 -40.76 14.39 -19.40
CA MET A 172 -41.32 13.06 -19.70
C MET A 172 -41.13 12.03 -18.57
N ASP A 173 -40.16 12.23 -17.67
CA ASP A 173 -39.88 11.32 -16.56
C ASP A 173 -40.98 11.15 -15.49
N PRO A 174 -41.91 12.09 -15.22
CA PRO A 174 -43.00 11.81 -14.28
C PRO A 174 -44.03 10.77 -14.79
N ILE A 175 -43.92 10.31 -16.05
CA ILE A 175 -44.88 9.38 -16.66
C ILE A 175 -44.41 7.92 -16.63
N ILE A 176 -43.14 7.64 -16.33
CA ILE A 176 -42.60 6.27 -16.30
C ILE A 176 -42.55 5.78 -14.85
N SER A 177 -43.69 5.82 -14.17
CA SER A 177 -43.92 5.03 -12.97
C SER A 177 -44.42 3.64 -13.40
N PRO A 178 -43.86 2.53 -12.86
CA PRO A 178 -44.27 1.17 -13.23
C PRO A 178 -45.75 0.88 -12.96
N GLN A 179 -46.42 1.71 -12.15
CA GLN A 179 -47.86 1.59 -11.88
C GLN A 179 -48.74 2.24 -12.94
N LEU A 180 -48.25 3.24 -13.68
CA LEU A 180 -49.03 3.86 -14.77
C LEU A 180 -48.94 3.05 -16.07
N ALA A 181 -47.85 2.30 -16.26
CA ALA A 181 -47.68 1.44 -17.43
C ALA A 181 -48.75 0.34 -17.53
N THR A 182 -49.15 -0.28 -16.42
CA THR A 182 -50.20 -1.31 -16.41
C THR A 182 -51.58 -0.74 -16.68
N VAL A 183 -51.86 0.46 -16.19
CA VAL A 183 -53.14 1.16 -16.46
C VAL A 183 -53.21 1.59 -17.93
N ALA A 184 -52.11 2.13 -18.48
CA ALA A 184 -52.06 2.54 -19.88
C ALA A 184 -52.18 1.35 -20.84
N THR A 185 -51.56 0.20 -20.53
CA THR A 185 -51.71 -1.00 -21.36
C THR A 185 -53.11 -1.59 -21.25
N MET A 186 -53.73 -1.62 -20.06
CA MET A 186 -55.12 -2.05 -19.90
C MET A 186 -56.09 -1.12 -20.64
N LEU A 187 -55.84 0.19 -20.65
CA LEU A 187 -56.67 1.16 -21.36
C LEU A 187 -56.51 1.03 -22.88
N LEU A 188 -55.29 0.86 -23.38
CA LEU A 188 -55.05 0.59 -24.80
C LEU A 188 -55.65 -0.74 -25.26
N VAL A 189 -55.55 -1.80 -24.45
CA VAL A 189 -56.18 -3.09 -24.74
C VAL A 189 -57.70 -2.96 -24.70
N ALA A 190 -58.27 -2.22 -23.73
CA ALA A 190 -59.72 -1.99 -23.66
C ALA A 190 -60.23 -1.19 -24.87
N VAL A 191 -59.52 -0.15 -25.30
CA VAL A 191 -59.86 0.62 -26.50
C VAL A 191 -59.74 -0.26 -27.74
N PHE A 192 -58.66 -1.03 -27.87
CA PHE A 192 -58.43 -1.92 -29.01
C PHE A 192 -59.49 -3.03 -29.10
N VAL A 193 -59.90 -3.59 -27.96
CA VAL A 193 -60.97 -4.59 -27.89
C VAL A 193 -62.32 -3.94 -28.19
N LEU A 194 -62.63 -2.75 -27.66
CA LEU A 194 -63.88 -2.04 -27.99
C LEU A 194 -63.97 -1.68 -29.48
N THR A 195 -62.87 -1.24 -30.09
CA THR A 195 -62.85 -0.90 -31.52
C THR A 195 -63.01 -2.13 -32.40
N ASN A 196 -62.48 -3.30 -32.00
CA ASN A 196 -62.56 -4.53 -32.80
C ASN A 196 -63.78 -5.40 -32.52
N THR A 197 -64.38 -5.33 -31.33
CA THR A 197 -65.49 -6.24 -30.93
C THR A 197 -66.88 -5.61 -31.04
N VAL A 198 -66.99 -4.29 -31.07
CA VAL A 198 -68.29 -3.59 -31.08
C VAL A 198 -68.55 -2.80 -32.37
N SER A 199 -67.53 -2.63 -33.24
CA SER A 199 -67.69 -1.91 -34.51
C SER A 199 -67.51 -2.86 -35.69
N ALA A 200 -68.58 -3.17 -36.41
CA ALA A 200 -68.50 -3.89 -37.68
C ALA A 200 -67.84 -3.08 -38.81
N ASP A 201 -67.48 -1.80 -38.57
CA ASP A 201 -66.94 -0.89 -39.60
C ASP A 201 -65.79 0.03 -39.10
N GLY A 202 -65.15 -0.30 -37.97
CA GLY A 202 -63.92 0.38 -37.49
C GLY A 202 -63.99 1.89 -37.21
N SER A 203 -65.18 2.52 -37.27
CA SER A 203 -65.37 3.96 -37.12
C SER A 203 -65.82 4.38 -35.71
N ILE A 204 -65.27 5.48 -35.21
CA ILE A 204 -65.59 6.11 -33.92
C ILE A 204 -67.09 6.44 -33.81
N SER A 205 -67.79 6.73 -34.91
CA SER A 205 -69.24 7.02 -34.86
C SER A 205 -70.09 5.78 -34.54
N GLY A 206 -69.63 4.57 -34.90
CA GLY A 206 -70.32 3.32 -34.62
C GLY A 206 -70.39 3.02 -33.12
N VAL A 207 -69.28 3.26 -32.41
CA VAL A 207 -69.16 3.06 -30.95
C VAL A 207 -70.13 3.94 -30.16
N TYR A 208 -70.36 5.19 -30.59
CA TYR A 208 -71.32 6.09 -29.94
C TYR A 208 -72.78 5.65 -30.11
N SER A 209 -73.13 5.09 -31.26
CA SER A 209 -74.49 4.59 -31.49
C SER A 209 -74.77 3.28 -30.74
N ALA A 210 -73.75 2.41 -30.63
CA ALA A 210 -73.84 1.17 -29.86
C ALA A 210 -73.90 1.42 -28.36
N SER A 211 -73.15 2.41 -27.84
CA SER A 211 -73.19 2.77 -26.42
C SER A 211 -74.55 3.34 -26.00
N LEU A 212 -75.20 4.15 -26.84
CA LEU A 212 -76.56 4.64 -26.58
C LEU A 212 -77.59 3.50 -26.49
N ARG A 213 -77.50 2.48 -27.36
CA ARG A 213 -78.37 1.29 -27.29
C ARG A 213 -78.12 0.43 -26.05
N LEU A 214 -76.85 0.33 -25.62
CA LEU A 214 -76.49 -0.43 -24.42
C LEU A 214 -76.96 0.28 -23.13
N VAL A 215 -77.01 1.61 -23.13
CA VAL A 215 -77.59 2.43 -22.06
C VAL A 215 -79.12 2.26 -21.99
N GLU A 216 -79.81 2.15 -23.13
CA GLU A 216 -81.24 1.80 -23.16
C GLU A 216 -81.52 0.39 -22.63
N GLN A 217 -80.69 -0.60 -22.98
CA GLN A 217 -80.84 -1.97 -22.47
C GLN A 217 -80.49 -2.12 -20.99
N THR A 218 -79.50 -1.38 -20.49
CA THR A 218 -79.12 -1.41 -19.06
C THR A 218 -80.08 -0.63 -18.17
N SER A 219 -80.68 0.47 -18.66
CA SER A 219 -81.76 1.14 -17.93
C SER A 219 -83.03 0.29 -17.87
N ALA A 220 -83.32 -0.53 -18.89
CA ALA A 220 -84.42 -1.50 -18.85
C ALA A 220 -84.13 -2.72 -17.92
N ALA A 221 -82.87 -3.19 -17.85
CA ALA A 221 -82.46 -4.32 -17.01
C ALA A 221 -82.18 -3.95 -15.54
N SER A 222 -81.92 -2.67 -15.24
CA SER A 222 -81.65 -2.17 -13.88
C SER A 222 -82.88 -2.13 -12.96
N SER A 223 -84.06 -2.56 -13.44
CA SER A 223 -85.27 -2.67 -12.61
C SER A 223 -85.40 -4.00 -11.86
N ASN A 224 -84.54 -5.00 -12.10
CA ASN A 224 -84.63 -6.32 -11.45
C ASN A 224 -83.28 -6.82 -10.88
N GLY A 225 -82.98 -6.47 -9.62
CA GLY A 225 -82.37 -7.39 -8.65
C GLY A 225 -80.85 -7.74 -8.66
N GLY A 226 -80.03 -7.21 -9.58
CA GLY A 226 -78.64 -7.69 -9.81
C GLY A 226 -77.53 -7.30 -8.79
N ILE A 227 -77.79 -6.45 -7.79
CA ILE A 227 -76.72 -5.87 -6.94
C ILE A 227 -76.24 -6.84 -5.81
N LYS A 228 -77.00 -7.90 -5.51
CA LYS A 228 -76.68 -8.81 -4.39
C LYS A 228 -75.65 -9.90 -4.70
N GLU A 229 -75.34 -10.19 -5.96
CA GLU A 229 -74.31 -11.20 -6.29
C GLU A 229 -72.89 -10.62 -6.34
N ILE A 230 -72.73 -9.38 -6.80
CA ILE A 230 -71.41 -8.73 -6.98
C ILE A 230 -70.73 -8.47 -5.62
N THR A 231 -71.51 -8.21 -4.57
CA THR A 231 -71.01 -8.00 -3.20
C THR A 231 -70.57 -9.31 -2.52
N LYS A 232 -71.02 -10.47 -2.99
CA LYS A 232 -70.65 -11.78 -2.42
C LYS A 232 -69.30 -12.27 -2.94
N GLY A 233 -68.98 -12.03 -4.22
CA GLY A 233 -67.68 -12.37 -4.82
C GLY A 233 -66.52 -11.52 -4.31
N LEU A 234 -66.76 -10.26 -3.94
CA LEU A 234 -65.71 -9.35 -3.46
C LEU A 234 -65.21 -9.68 -2.04
N LYS A 235 -66.05 -10.34 -1.22
CA LYS A 235 -65.72 -10.69 0.18
C LYS A 235 -64.84 -11.94 0.29
N GLU A 236 -64.80 -12.77 -0.75
CA GLU A 236 -64.00 -14.01 -0.79
C GLU A 236 -62.56 -13.77 -1.27
N LEU A 237 -62.29 -12.64 -1.95
CA LEU A 237 -60.98 -12.27 -2.48
C LEU A 237 -60.09 -11.46 -1.49
N VAL A 238 -60.62 -11.04 -0.34
CA VAL A 238 -59.93 -10.16 0.65
C VAL A 238 -59.62 -10.92 1.97
N GLY A 239 -59.40 -12.23 1.89
CA GLY A 239 -59.23 -13.13 3.05
C GLY A 239 -57.84 -13.74 3.26
N GLY A 240 -56.74 -13.10 2.83
CA GLY A 240 -55.38 -13.64 3.01
C GLY A 240 -54.35 -12.56 3.35
N SER A 241 -53.96 -12.46 4.62
CA SER A 241 -52.86 -11.60 5.08
C SER A 241 -51.73 -12.41 5.75
N GLN A 242 -50.51 -12.01 5.36
CA GLN A 242 -49.20 -12.48 5.75
C GLN A 242 -48.83 -12.17 7.21
N ALA A 243 -47.91 -12.96 7.78
CA ALA A 243 -47.09 -12.59 8.94
C ALA A 243 -45.64 -12.24 8.48
N PRO A 244 -44.99 -11.22 9.05
CA PRO A 244 -43.63 -10.80 8.67
C PRO A 244 -42.54 -11.40 9.58
N PRO A 245 -41.25 -11.26 9.23
CA PRO A 245 -40.28 -10.92 10.27
C PRO A 245 -39.35 -9.77 9.90
N ALA A 246 -39.09 -8.94 10.90
CA ALA A 246 -38.08 -7.89 10.92
C ALA A 246 -36.87 -8.31 11.80
N ASN A 247 -35.71 -7.74 11.45
CA ASN A 247 -34.42 -7.66 12.15
C ASN A 247 -34.53 -7.36 13.67
N GLN A 248 -33.58 -7.59 14.59
CA GLN A 248 -32.11 -7.41 14.70
C GLN A 248 -31.75 -8.05 16.09
N ASP A 249 -30.57 -8.55 16.47
CA ASP A 249 -29.32 -7.83 16.74
C ASP A 249 -28.25 -8.80 17.33
N GLN A 250 -26.98 -8.48 17.05
CA GLN A 250 -25.75 -8.60 17.88
C GLN A 250 -25.56 -9.79 18.85
N ASN A 251 -24.47 -10.55 18.74
CA ASN A 251 -23.13 -10.21 19.29
C ASN A 251 -22.19 -11.44 19.35
N ASN A 252 -20.88 -11.17 19.33
CA ASN A 252 -19.72 -12.00 19.71
C ASN A 252 -19.10 -13.06 18.76
N LYS A 253 -18.03 -12.58 18.07
CA LYS A 253 -16.66 -13.14 17.98
C LYS A 253 -16.40 -14.46 18.73
N GLN A 254 -15.80 -15.48 18.08
CA GLN A 254 -14.34 -15.68 17.92
C GLN A 254 -13.99 -17.08 17.34
N LYS A 255 -13.09 -17.08 16.33
CA LYS A 255 -12.07 -18.08 15.91
C LYS A 255 -12.46 -19.56 15.70
N GLN A 256 -12.52 -20.06 14.46
CA GLN A 256 -11.43 -20.62 13.62
C GLN A 256 -10.74 -21.91 14.14
N SER A 257 -11.06 -23.02 13.45
CA SER A 257 -10.17 -24.05 12.87
C SER A 257 -9.12 -24.77 13.73
N GLY A 258 -9.35 -26.09 13.92
CA GLY A 258 -8.63 -27.15 13.21
C GLY A 258 -7.19 -27.52 13.61
N ALA A 259 -7.03 -28.83 13.87
CA ALA A 259 -5.81 -29.67 13.78
C ALA A 259 -4.96 -29.92 15.05
N ALA A 260 -4.91 -31.21 15.43
CA ALA A 260 -3.89 -31.90 16.25
C ALA A 260 -2.54 -32.00 15.46
N PRO A 261 -1.38 -32.51 15.97
CA PRO A 261 -1.21 -33.47 17.09
C PRO A 261 0.10 -33.40 17.95
N LYS A 262 0.24 -34.40 18.85
CA LYS A 262 1.46 -35.04 19.43
C LYS A 262 2.28 -34.37 20.57
N ASN A 263 2.13 -34.96 21.77
CA ASN A 263 3.10 -35.81 22.49
C ASN A 263 4.48 -35.26 22.96
N ARG A 264 4.68 -35.15 24.29
CA ARG A 264 5.80 -35.69 25.14
C ARG A 264 5.76 -35.09 26.55
N GLN A 265 5.58 -35.90 27.60
CA GLN A 265 6.63 -36.34 28.55
C GLN A 265 7.47 -35.20 29.18
N ASN A 266 7.17 -34.83 30.43
CA ASN A 266 7.97 -35.27 31.58
C ASN A 266 7.29 -34.94 32.93
N LYS A 267 7.51 -35.85 33.88
CA LYS A 267 7.21 -35.79 35.31
C LYS A 267 8.50 -35.31 36.04
N PRO A 268 8.45 -35.20 37.38
CA PRO A 268 8.66 -33.99 38.18
C PRO A 268 10.12 -33.48 38.25
#